data_AF-A0A453NP37-F1
#
_entry.id   AF-A0A453NP37-F1
#
_cell.length_a   1.000
_cell.length_b   1.000
_cell.length_c   1.000
_cell.angle_alpha   90.00
_cell.angle_beta   90.00
_cell.angle_gamma   90.00
#
_symmetry.space_group_name_H-M   'P 1'
#
loop_
_entity.id
_entity.type
_entity.pdbx_description
1 polymer ?
#
loop_
_entity_poly.entity_id
_entity_poly.type
_entity_poly.pdbx_seq_one_letter_code
_entity_poly.pdbx_strand_id
1 'polypeptide(L)'
;MLVNNFTPPLVQRNELPRWAVSRKKDIFFHLCESLKTISDTVPLAPRILRDIIDRSMPKLFDNKAKMVSFVECMLGLDTDRMGDLIGATLLAKVVDLLTELDVNITWEDIIQGEHNKGIFEMELEDLNEDEDGLGQAGTKVLFGGNACAEKLDSLMVVVCEHLKSCAERGYLDKEFDILKAIFRASVLRVHRSKFCQFIMFYACSLDPKICGLEFAFFLTEIFLNKEEDPISRMSAVSYVGSYLSRARFISADTVLAILKKIVDWCDEYCVLQNRGTTANPNHQIFYGACQAVMYVLCFRLRSIMDYPNLKAQLFQLSFGFILNHRLEPLKV
;
A
#
# COMPACT_ATOMS: atom_id res chain seq x y z
N MET A 1 18.93 20.55 17.00
CA MET A 1 20.17 20.78 16.21
C MET A 1 20.45 19.62 15.26
N LEU A 2 20.61 18.37 15.75
CA LEU A 2 20.95 17.22 14.90
C LEU A 2 19.90 16.92 13.81
N VAL A 3 18.61 16.90 14.15
CA VAL A 3 17.51 16.69 13.16
C VAL A 3 17.50 17.75 12.06
N ASN A 4 17.84 19.01 12.37
CA ASN A 4 17.94 20.06 11.35
C ASN A 4 19.06 19.80 10.33
N ASN A 5 20.02 18.94 10.66
CA ASN A 5 21.12 18.54 9.78
C ASN A 5 20.82 17.26 8.97
N PHE A 6 19.61 16.71 9.06
CA PHE A 6 19.17 15.63 8.16
C PHE A 6 19.19 16.08 6.69
N THR A 7 19.14 17.39 6.47
CA THR A 7 19.42 17.99 5.17
C THR A 7 20.80 18.64 5.22
N PRO A 8 21.83 18.07 4.56
CA PRO A 8 23.12 18.73 4.48
C PRO A 8 22.97 20.05 3.70
N PRO A 9 23.74 21.11 4.01
CA PRO A 9 23.71 22.34 3.26
C PRO A 9 23.96 22.05 1.78
N LEU A 10 23.03 22.51 0.93
CA LEU A 10 23.07 22.30 -0.52
C LEU A 10 24.36 22.91 -1.07
N VAL A 11 25.37 22.08 -1.32
CA VAL A 11 26.51 22.50 -2.15
C VAL A 11 25.95 22.72 -3.55
N GLN A 12 25.96 23.97 -4.01
CA GLN A 12 25.46 24.34 -5.35
C GLN A 12 26.11 23.45 -6.41
N ARG A 13 25.26 22.89 -7.27
CA ARG A 13 25.58 21.92 -8.33
C ARG A 13 26.78 22.36 -9.17
N ASN A 14 27.74 21.45 -9.37
CA ASN A 14 27.93 20.73 -10.63
C ASN A 14 28.89 19.56 -10.35
N GLU A 15 28.46 18.34 -10.67
CA GLU A 15 29.17 17.07 -10.44
C GLU A 15 29.62 16.82 -8.99
N LEU A 16 28.74 16.22 -8.18
CA LEU A 16 29.16 15.65 -6.89
C LEU A 16 30.21 14.57 -7.16
N PRO A 17 31.47 14.74 -6.74
CA PRO A 17 32.47 13.71 -6.90
C PRO A 17 32.05 12.45 -6.14
N ARG A 18 32.50 11.26 -6.57
CA ARG A 18 32.18 9.99 -5.86
C ARG A 18 32.46 10.04 -4.35
N TRP A 19 33.48 10.80 -3.92
CA TRP A 19 33.80 11.00 -2.50
C TRP A 19 32.75 11.83 -1.73
N ALA A 20 31.99 12.70 -2.40
CA ALA A 20 30.96 13.50 -1.76
C ALA A 20 29.72 12.65 -1.39
N VAL A 21 29.42 11.60 -2.17
CA VAL A 21 28.39 10.61 -1.84
C VAL A 21 28.81 9.77 -0.63
N SER A 22 30.07 9.32 -0.58
CA SER A 22 30.62 8.65 0.60
C SER A 22 30.55 9.55 1.83
N ARG A 23 30.95 10.83 1.70
CA ARG A 23 30.89 11.80 2.79
C ARG A 23 29.48 12.09 3.28
N LYS A 24 28.47 12.08 2.39
CA LYS A 24 27.04 12.19 2.77
C LYS A 24 26.63 10.99 3.65
N LYS A 25 26.99 9.77 3.24
CA LYS A 25 26.72 8.55 4.01
C LYS A 25 27.41 8.57 5.37
N ASP A 26 28.66 9.03 5.43
CA ASP A 26 29.42 9.14 6.68
C ASP A 26 28.77 10.15 7.64
N ILE A 27 28.35 11.33 7.14
CA ILE A 27 27.64 12.33 7.95
C ILE A 27 26.34 11.75 8.50
N PHE A 28 25.57 11.06 7.67
CA PHE A 28 24.31 10.45 8.09
C PHE A 28 24.51 9.35 9.12
N PHE A 29 25.51 8.50 8.90
CA PHE A 29 25.90 7.49 9.87
C PHE A 29 26.23 8.14 11.23
N HIS A 30 27.08 9.18 11.25
CA HIS A 30 27.41 9.87 12.50
C HIS A 30 26.24 10.60 13.14
N LEU A 31 25.30 11.16 12.36
CA LEU A 31 24.08 11.78 12.88
C LEU A 31 23.18 10.74 13.57
N CYS A 32 22.95 9.60 12.91
CA CYS A 32 22.15 8.51 13.46
C CYS A 32 22.80 7.93 14.71
N GLU A 33 24.11 7.63 14.68
CA GLU A 33 24.84 7.10 15.84
C GLU A 33 24.84 8.08 17.03
N SER A 34 24.95 9.39 16.77
CA SER A 34 24.86 10.41 17.82
C SER A 34 23.47 10.42 18.46
N LEU A 35 22.41 10.33 17.66
CA LEU A 35 21.04 10.28 18.17
C LEU A 35 20.76 8.99 18.94
N LYS A 36 21.31 7.86 18.51
CA LYS A 36 21.25 6.59 19.27
C LYS A 36 21.96 6.72 20.61
N THR A 37 23.19 7.22 20.63
CA THR A 37 23.98 7.42 21.87
C THR A 37 23.22 8.29 22.87
N ILE A 38 22.58 9.37 22.41
CA ILE A 38 21.75 10.24 23.25
C ILE A 38 20.53 9.46 23.80
N SER A 39 19.89 8.66 22.96
CA SER A 39 18.73 7.84 23.34
C SER A 39 19.05 6.80 24.40
N ASP A 40 20.19 6.12 24.25
CA ASP A 40 20.65 5.11 25.20
C ASP A 40 21.06 5.72 26.53
N THR A 41 21.54 6.97 26.51
CA THR A 41 21.93 7.70 27.73
C THR A 41 20.72 8.34 28.43
N VAL A 42 19.73 8.82 27.68
CA VAL A 42 18.59 9.59 28.19
C VAL A 42 17.26 8.91 27.82
N PRO A 43 16.59 8.20 28.76
CA PRO A 43 15.38 7.42 28.46
C PRO A 43 14.19 8.21 27.88
N LEU A 44 14.12 9.52 28.13
CA LEU A 44 13.07 10.40 27.59
C LEU A 44 13.41 10.97 26.19
N ALA A 45 14.66 10.84 25.75
CA ALA A 45 15.09 11.37 24.45
C ALA A 45 14.31 10.81 23.25
N PRO A 46 13.97 9.51 23.15
CA PRO A 46 13.17 9.01 22.02
C PRO A 46 11.83 9.75 21.85
N ARG A 47 11.12 10.03 22.96
CA ARG A 47 9.83 10.74 22.91
C ARG A 47 9.99 12.16 22.42
N ILE A 48 11.00 12.88 22.92
CA ILE A 48 11.30 14.25 22.49
C ILE A 48 11.76 14.25 21.02
N LEU A 49 12.59 13.29 20.62
CA LEU A 49 13.08 13.14 19.26
C LEU A 49 11.93 12.92 18.28
N ARG A 50 10.96 12.06 18.61
CA ARG A 50 9.74 11.86 17.83
C ARG A 50 9.02 13.18 17.57
N ASP A 51 8.78 13.98 18.61
CA ASP A 51 8.06 15.25 18.46
C ASP A 51 8.86 16.27 17.62
N ILE A 52 10.19 16.25 17.71
CA ILE A 52 11.06 17.10 16.87
C ILE A 52 11.02 16.65 15.40
N ILE A 53 11.09 15.34 15.15
CA ILE A 53 11.03 14.77 13.80
C ILE A 53 9.68 15.10 13.16
N ASP A 54 8.58 14.92 13.87
CA ASP A 54 7.23 15.23 13.39
C ASP A 54 7.10 16.69 12.94
N ARG A 55 7.60 17.63 13.75
CA ARG A 55 7.60 19.07 13.40
C ARG A 55 8.52 19.41 12.22
N SER A 56 9.52 18.57 11.96
CA SER A 56 10.53 18.77 10.93
C SER A 56 10.22 18.01 9.64
N MET A 57 9.12 17.23 9.61
CA MET A 57 8.71 16.45 8.45
C MET A 57 8.64 17.33 7.20
N PRO A 58 9.17 16.88 6.06
CA PRO A 58 9.10 17.61 4.81
C PRO A 58 7.65 17.85 4.40
N LYS A 59 7.37 19.05 3.92
CA LYS A 59 6.05 19.45 3.41
C LYS A 59 6.00 19.32 1.90
N LEU A 60 4.81 19.20 1.32
CA LEU A 60 4.60 19.00 -0.12
C LEU A 60 5.43 19.95 -1.04
N PHE A 61 5.60 21.21 -0.64
CA PHE A 61 6.37 22.22 -1.39
C PHE A 61 7.89 22.22 -1.16
N ASP A 62 8.39 21.41 -0.22
CA ASP A 62 9.83 21.30 0.00
C ASP A 62 10.55 20.74 -1.24
N ASN A 63 11.83 21.09 -1.36
CA ASN A 63 12.68 20.58 -2.44
C ASN A 63 12.86 19.05 -2.33
N LYS A 64 12.85 18.35 -3.47
CA LYS A 64 13.06 16.90 -3.56
C LYS A 64 14.29 16.42 -2.79
N ALA A 65 15.43 17.10 -2.95
CA ALA A 65 16.68 16.71 -2.29
C ALA A 65 16.59 16.79 -0.76
N LYS A 66 15.84 17.77 -0.23
CA LYS A 66 15.57 17.93 1.20
C LYS A 66 14.69 16.78 1.71
N MET A 67 13.59 16.49 0.99
CA MET A 67 12.67 15.39 1.34
C MET A 67 13.41 14.05 1.42
N VAL A 68 14.14 13.70 0.36
CA VAL A 68 14.88 12.44 0.25
C VAL A 68 15.91 12.30 1.37
N SER A 69 16.74 13.33 1.57
CA SER A 69 17.78 13.31 2.63
C SER A 69 17.17 13.18 4.02
N PHE A 70 16.04 13.86 4.27
CA PHE A 70 15.35 13.80 5.55
C PHE A 70 14.79 12.41 5.82
N VAL A 71 14.07 11.83 4.87
CA VAL A 71 13.46 10.49 5.00
C VAL A 71 14.54 9.41 5.13
N GLU A 72 15.63 9.52 4.36
CA GLU A 72 16.79 8.61 4.45
C GLU A 72 17.41 8.61 5.86
N CYS A 73 17.66 9.79 6.44
CA CYS A 73 18.16 9.90 7.81
C CYS A 73 17.15 9.37 8.84
N MET A 74 15.87 9.70 8.65
CA MET A 74 14.81 9.34 9.58
C MET A 74 14.60 7.84 9.65
N LEU A 75 14.53 7.14 8.51
CA LEU A 75 14.43 5.68 8.47
C LEU A 75 15.73 5.02 8.95
N GLY A 76 16.88 5.67 8.78
CA GLY A 76 18.15 5.22 9.38
C GLY A 76 18.15 5.22 10.91
N LEU A 77 17.19 5.86 11.58
CA LEU A 77 17.00 5.77 13.03
C LEU A 77 16.19 4.55 13.47
N ASP A 78 15.50 3.90 12.53
CA ASP A 78 14.70 2.71 12.79
C ASP A 78 15.61 1.47 12.86
N THR A 79 16.45 1.47 13.89
CA THR A 79 17.36 0.39 14.23
C THR A 79 17.31 0.11 15.72
N ASP A 80 17.40 -1.16 16.08
CA ASP A 80 17.53 -1.61 17.46
C ASP A 80 16.43 -1.04 18.38
N ARG A 81 16.80 -0.70 19.62
CA ARG A 81 15.91 -0.20 20.66
C ARG A 81 15.26 1.14 20.32
N MET A 82 15.89 1.96 19.46
CA MET A 82 15.30 3.22 19.00
C MET A 82 14.12 2.94 18.08
N GLY A 83 14.29 2.03 17.11
CA GLY A 83 13.22 1.61 16.21
C GLY A 83 12.00 1.05 16.94
N ASP A 84 12.21 0.27 18.01
CA ASP A 84 11.13 -0.22 18.88
C ASP A 84 10.25 0.90 19.48
N LEU A 85 10.83 2.07 19.74
CA LEU A 85 10.15 3.17 20.43
C LEU A 85 9.49 4.17 19.48
N ILE A 86 10.11 4.44 18.33
CA ILE A 86 9.65 5.48 17.41
C ILE A 86 9.41 5.00 15.98
N GLY A 87 9.95 3.85 15.57
CA GLY A 87 9.94 3.33 14.20
C GLY A 87 8.55 3.28 13.58
N ALA A 88 7.57 2.73 14.29
CA ALA A 88 6.19 2.67 13.82
C ALA A 88 5.59 4.05 13.50
N THR A 89 5.90 5.06 14.33
CA THR A 89 5.44 6.43 14.07
C THR A 89 6.18 7.05 12.88
N LEU A 90 7.48 6.79 12.75
CA LEU A 90 8.29 7.29 11.64
C LEU A 90 7.80 6.72 10.31
N LEU A 91 7.61 5.40 10.23
CA LEU A 91 7.11 4.75 9.02
C LEU A 91 5.72 5.26 8.63
N ALA A 92 4.81 5.42 9.59
CA ALA A 92 3.49 5.99 9.34
C ALA A 92 3.58 7.37 8.69
N LYS A 93 4.45 8.25 9.22
CA LYS A 93 4.66 9.60 8.67
C LYS A 93 5.25 9.59 7.26
N VAL A 94 6.12 8.61 6.94
CA VAL A 94 6.61 8.45 5.56
C VAL A 94 5.48 8.03 4.64
N VAL A 95 4.70 7.01 5.01
CA VAL A 95 3.60 6.51 4.17
C VAL A 95 2.52 7.58 3.97
N ASP A 96 2.21 8.39 4.99
CA ASP A 96 1.29 9.51 4.87
C ASP A 96 1.81 10.55 3.85
N LEU A 97 3.10 10.92 3.92
CA LEU A 97 3.73 11.83 2.96
C LEU A 97 3.70 11.28 1.52
N LEU A 98 3.98 9.99 1.36
CA LEU A 98 3.92 9.33 0.05
C LEU A 98 2.51 9.30 -0.50
N THR A 99 1.52 9.01 0.35
CA THR A 99 0.10 8.99 -0.02
C THR A 99 -0.37 10.39 -0.41
N GLU A 100 0.06 11.43 0.31
CA GLU A 100 -0.23 12.83 -0.03
C GLU A 100 0.38 13.20 -1.40
N LEU A 101 1.64 12.85 -1.65
CA LEU A 101 2.27 13.08 -2.96
C LEU A 101 1.55 12.35 -4.08
N ASP A 102 1.19 11.08 -3.86
CA ASP A 102 0.55 10.20 -4.85
C ASP A 102 -0.85 10.69 -5.26
N VAL A 103 -1.67 11.10 -4.30
CA VAL A 103 -3.01 11.65 -4.59
C VAL A 103 -2.95 12.94 -5.43
N ASN A 104 -1.85 13.69 -5.34
CA ASN A 104 -1.62 14.90 -6.13
C ASN A 104 -1.04 14.63 -7.53
N ILE A 105 -0.75 13.36 -7.89
CA ILE A 105 -0.31 13.01 -9.25
C ILE A 105 -1.54 12.82 -10.14
N THR A 106 -1.61 13.64 -11.18
CA THR A 106 -2.67 13.58 -12.20
C THR A 106 -2.29 12.67 -13.36
N TRP A 107 -3.27 12.24 -14.14
CA TRP A 107 -3.00 11.48 -15.36
C TRP A 107 -2.21 12.29 -16.40
N GLU A 108 -2.34 13.62 -16.41
CA GLU A 108 -1.54 14.50 -17.25
C GLU A 108 -0.05 14.45 -16.88
N ASP A 109 0.26 14.22 -15.60
CA ASP A 109 1.65 14.04 -15.13
C ASP A 109 2.23 12.68 -15.56
N ILE A 110 1.36 11.67 -15.78
CA ILE A 110 1.73 10.28 -16.10
C ILE A 110 1.81 10.05 -17.62
N ILE A 111 0.90 10.67 -18.40
CA ILE A 111 0.73 10.36 -19.82
C ILE A 111 1.64 11.26 -20.67
N GLN A 112 2.74 10.70 -21.16
CA GLN A 112 3.55 11.24 -22.29
C GLN A 112 3.48 10.35 -23.56
N GLY A 113 2.45 9.51 -23.71
CA GLY A 113 2.26 8.67 -24.90
C GLY A 113 1.01 7.79 -24.80
N GLU A 114 0.40 7.47 -25.95
CA GLU A 114 -0.88 6.75 -26.07
C GLU A 114 -0.84 5.31 -25.51
N HIS A 115 -1.99 4.90 -24.93
CA HIS A 115 -2.35 3.59 -24.34
C HIS A 115 -1.68 3.27 -22.99
N ASN A 116 -2.40 2.93 -21.92
CA ASN A 116 -3.49 1.95 -21.83
C ASN A 116 -4.38 2.37 -20.65
N LYS A 117 -5.68 2.62 -20.85
CA LYS A 117 -6.63 2.72 -19.72
C LYS A 117 -6.56 1.38 -19.00
N GLY A 118 -5.92 1.36 -17.83
CA GLY A 118 -5.79 0.15 -17.03
C GLY A 118 -7.18 -0.40 -16.75
N ILE A 119 -7.34 -1.73 -16.84
CA ILE A 119 -8.56 -2.50 -16.55
C ILE A 119 -9.14 -2.28 -15.13
N PHE A 120 -8.52 -1.41 -14.34
CA PHE A 120 -9.01 -0.93 -13.05
C PHE A 120 -8.94 0.60 -13.08
N GLU A 121 -9.92 1.23 -13.72
CA GLU A 121 -10.40 2.50 -13.21
C GLU A 121 -11.11 2.11 -11.91
N MET A 122 -10.57 2.59 -10.78
CA MET A 122 -11.15 2.33 -9.48
C MET A 122 -12.47 3.09 -9.47
N GLU A 123 -13.55 2.48 -9.97
CA GLU A 123 -14.95 2.96 -9.98
C GLU A 123 -15.50 2.99 -8.53
N LEU A 124 -14.76 3.63 -7.65
CA LEU A 124 -15.24 4.12 -6.35
C LEU A 124 -15.74 5.56 -6.48
N GLU A 125 -15.66 6.16 -7.68
CA GLU A 125 -16.21 7.49 -7.96
C GLU A 125 -17.75 7.50 -7.97
N ASP A 126 -18.41 6.37 -8.25
CA ASP A 126 -19.88 6.28 -8.35
C ASP A 126 -20.57 6.10 -6.98
N LEU A 127 -19.83 6.12 -5.87
CA LEU A 127 -20.40 6.02 -4.51
C LEU A 127 -20.90 7.35 -3.93
N ASN A 128 -20.74 8.47 -4.63
CA ASN A 128 -21.01 9.81 -4.08
C ASN A 128 -21.94 10.69 -4.94
N GLU A 129 -22.75 10.12 -5.85
CA GLU A 129 -23.79 10.90 -6.55
C GLU A 129 -25.11 11.04 -5.79
N ASP A 130 -25.13 10.77 -4.47
CA ASP A 130 -26.23 11.18 -3.60
C ASP A 130 -25.74 12.23 -2.58
N GLU A 131 -26.25 13.45 -2.75
CA GLU A 131 -26.09 14.60 -1.86
C GLU A 131 -26.36 14.22 -0.39
N ASP A 132 -25.34 14.34 0.48
CA ASP A 132 -25.49 15.03 1.75
C ASP A 132 -24.12 15.47 2.31
N GLY A 133 -24.07 16.74 2.74
CA GLY A 133 -22.85 17.53 2.90
C GLY A 133 -21.89 17.05 3.99
N LEU A 134 -20.59 17.03 3.63
CA LEU A 134 -19.42 17.51 4.40
C LEU A 134 -18.11 17.28 3.61
N GLY A 135 -18.14 17.56 2.30
CA GLY A 135 -16.98 17.43 1.43
C GLY A 135 -15.90 18.45 1.78
N GLN A 136 -14.82 18.00 2.43
CA GLN A 136 -13.54 18.71 2.37
C GLN A 136 -13.12 18.76 0.90
N ALA A 137 -13.36 19.90 0.27
CA ALA A 137 -12.77 20.25 -1.01
C ALA A 137 -11.25 20.21 -0.84
N GLY A 138 -10.64 19.08 -1.19
CA GLY A 138 -9.20 18.96 -1.34
C GLY A 138 -8.75 20.03 -2.32
N THR A 139 -8.11 21.08 -1.79
CA THR A 139 -7.59 22.19 -2.58
C THR A 139 -6.57 21.60 -3.54
N LYS A 140 -6.92 21.48 -4.83
CA LYS A 140 -5.98 21.04 -5.87
C LYS A 140 -4.81 22.02 -5.91
N VAL A 141 -3.63 21.55 -5.53
CA VAL A 141 -2.40 22.34 -5.58
C VAL A 141 -1.80 22.19 -6.96
N LEU A 142 -1.66 23.29 -7.71
CA LEU A 142 -0.93 23.28 -8.98
C LEU A 142 0.57 23.12 -8.70
N PHE A 143 1.11 21.94 -8.95
CA PHE A 143 2.54 21.72 -9.09
C PHE A 143 2.98 21.99 -10.54
N GLY A 144 4.20 22.48 -10.74
CA GLY A 144 4.76 22.59 -12.08
C GLY A 144 5.13 21.21 -12.62
N GLY A 145 4.33 20.67 -13.55
CA GLY A 145 4.53 19.35 -14.17
C GLY A 145 4.80 18.21 -13.17
N ASN A 146 5.45 17.14 -13.65
CA ASN A 146 5.80 15.86 -13.00
C ASN A 146 6.54 15.93 -11.62
N ALA A 147 6.56 17.07 -10.92
CA ALA A 147 7.27 17.28 -9.67
C ALA A 147 6.82 16.35 -8.53
N CYS A 148 5.51 16.09 -8.38
CA CYS A 148 5.03 15.15 -7.36
C CYS A 148 5.45 13.72 -7.66
N ALA A 149 5.37 13.28 -8.92
CA ALA A 149 5.79 11.93 -9.29
C ALA A 149 7.30 11.74 -9.16
N GLU A 150 8.13 12.71 -9.55
CA GLU A 150 9.59 12.63 -9.32
C GLU A 150 9.96 12.54 -7.82
N LYS A 151 9.24 13.28 -6.97
CA LYS A 151 9.43 13.22 -5.51
C LYS A 151 9.01 11.86 -4.97
N LEU A 152 7.84 11.39 -5.39
CA LEU A 152 7.30 10.10 -4.97
C LEU A 152 8.23 8.95 -5.37
N ASP A 153 8.69 8.91 -6.62
CA ASP A 153 9.62 7.90 -7.14
C ASP A 153 10.91 7.85 -6.31
N SER A 154 11.52 9.01 -6.05
CA SER A 154 12.75 9.08 -5.24
C SER A 154 12.54 8.61 -3.80
N LEU A 155 11.39 8.94 -3.19
CA LEU A 155 11.09 8.53 -1.82
C LEU A 155 10.71 7.05 -1.73
N MET A 156 10.00 6.52 -2.73
CA MET A 156 9.70 5.09 -2.82
C MET A 156 10.98 4.26 -2.88
N VAL A 157 12.00 4.70 -3.63
CA VAL A 157 13.32 4.02 -3.63
C VAL A 157 13.90 3.95 -2.23
N VAL A 158 13.89 5.04 -1.46
CA VAL A 158 14.41 5.07 -0.08
C VAL A 158 13.65 4.09 0.83
N VAL A 159 12.31 4.04 0.73
CA VAL A 159 11.50 3.09 1.52
C VAL A 159 11.77 1.65 1.11
N CYS A 160 11.88 1.36 -0.18
CA CYS A 160 12.22 0.03 -0.67
C CYS A 160 13.61 -0.41 -0.19
N GLU A 161 14.61 0.47 -0.21
CA GLU A 161 15.94 0.19 0.34
C GLU A 161 15.90 -0.10 1.84
N HIS A 162 15.09 0.65 2.61
CA HIS A 162 14.86 0.39 4.04
C HIS A 162 14.25 -0.99 4.27
N LEU A 163 13.14 -1.31 3.59
CA LEU A 163 12.47 -2.61 3.71
C LEU A 163 13.40 -3.78 3.33
N LYS A 164 14.18 -3.62 2.27
CA LYS A 164 15.19 -4.60 1.86
C LYS A 164 16.24 -4.79 2.95
N SER A 165 16.72 -3.71 3.55
CA SER A 165 17.68 -3.78 4.65
C SER A 165 17.08 -4.45 5.89
N CYS A 166 15.80 -4.19 6.21
CA CYS A 166 15.08 -4.90 7.26
C CYS A 166 15.00 -6.41 6.97
N ALA A 167 14.74 -6.83 5.73
CA ALA A 167 14.76 -8.23 5.32
C ALA A 167 16.14 -8.86 5.49
N GLU A 168 17.21 -8.20 5.03
CA GLU A 168 18.60 -8.69 5.16
C GLU A 168 19.03 -8.83 6.63
N ARG A 169 18.47 -8.02 7.53
CA ARG A 169 18.71 -8.08 8.99
C ARG A 169 17.76 -9.01 9.74
N GLY A 170 16.74 -9.58 9.10
CA GLY A 170 15.75 -10.46 9.74
C GLY A 170 14.68 -9.74 10.57
N TYR A 171 14.42 -8.46 10.29
CA TYR A 171 13.39 -7.64 10.97
C TYR A 171 12.16 -7.36 10.10
N LEU A 172 12.10 -7.90 8.88
CA LEU A 172 11.02 -7.61 7.94
C LEU A 172 9.63 -7.94 8.51
N ASP A 173 9.46 -9.07 9.21
CA ASP A 173 8.15 -9.49 9.74
C ASP A 173 7.56 -8.43 10.69
N LYS A 174 8.38 -7.92 11.62
CA LYS A 174 7.99 -6.86 12.54
C LYS A 174 7.63 -5.57 11.79
N GLU A 175 8.46 -5.18 10.83
CA GLU A 175 8.24 -3.98 10.01
C GLU A 175 6.97 -4.12 9.16
N PHE A 176 6.69 -5.33 8.70
CA PHE A 176 5.53 -5.67 7.89
C PHE A 176 4.23 -5.61 8.69
N ASP A 177 4.23 -6.01 9.96
CA ASP A 177 3.08 -5.83 10.86
C ASP A 177 2.71 -4.35 11.05
N ILE A 178 3.73 -3.51 11.25
CA ILE A 178 3.57 -2.06 11.33
C ILE A 178 3.01 -1.53 10.00
N LEU A 179 3.59 -1.96 8.87
CA LEU A 179 3.17 -1.54 7.54
C LEU A 179 1.73 -1.96 7.22
N LYS A 180 1.28 -3.15 7.65
CA LYS A 180 -0.13 -3.59 7.54
C LYS A 180 -1.08 -2.65 8.28
N ALA A 181 -0.73 -2.28 9.52
CA ALA A 181 -1.53 -1.35 10.32
C ALA A 181 -1.64 0.02 9.65
N ILE A 182 -0.52 0.53 9.13
CA ILE A 182 -0.47 1.81 8.39
C ILE A 182 -1.27 1.70 7.08
N PHE A 183 -1.10 0.63 6.31
CA PHE A 183 -1.82 0.41 5.05
C PHE A 183 -3.34 0.48 5.28
N ARG A 184 -3.83 -0.15 6.35
CA ARG A 184 -5.24 -0.10 6.73
C ARG A 184 -5.72 1.32 7.04
N ALA A 185 -4.91 2.08 7.79
CA ALA A 185 -5.27 3.40 8.27
C ALA A 185 -5.21 4.48 7.17
N SER A 186 -4.16 4.44 6.35
CA SER A 186 -3.77 5.55 5.46
C SER A 186 -3.85 5.24 3.97
N VAL A 187 -3.92 3.98 3.53
CA VAL A 187 -3.85 3.63 2.10
C VAL A 187 -5.12 2.94 1.60
N LEU A 188 -5.69 2.01 2.38
CA LEU A 188 -6.82 1.17 1.98
C LEU A 188 -8.03 1.96 1.43
N ARG A 189 -8.34 3.11 2.06
CA ARG A 189 -9.49 3.95 1.70
C ARG A 189 -9.15 5.13 0.79
N VAL A 190 -7.90 5.27 0.36
CA VAL A 190 -7.47 6.42 -0.44
C VAL A 190 -7.62 6.11 -1.92
N HIS A 191 -8.78 6.46 -2.48
CA HIS A 191 -9.18 6.08 -3.83
C HIS A 191 -8.34 6.69 -4.97
N ARG A 192 -7.62 7.79 -4.71
CA ARG A 192 -6.80 8.48 -5.73
C ARG A 192 -5.32 8.08 -5.74
N SER A 193 -4.89 7.28 -4.77
CA SER A 193 -3.51 6.77 -4.67
C SER A 193 -3.29 5.66 -5.71
N LYS A 194 -2.24 5.81 -6.52
CA LYS A 194 -1.93 4.92 -7.66
C LYS A 194 -0.63 4.16 -7.46
N PHE A 195 0.29 4.68 -6.67
CA PHE A 195 1.65 4.17 -6.58
C PHE A 195 2.08 3.78 -5.17
N CYS A 196 1.58 4.44 -4.11
CA CYS A 196 2.00 4.20 -2.73
C CYS A 196 1.81 2.74 -2.30
N GLN A 197 0.74 2.08 -2.78
CA GLN A 197 0.47 0.66 -2.54
C GLN A 197 1.58 -0.30 -3.00
N PHE A 198 2.47 0.12 -3.91
CA PHE A 198 3.59 -0.72 -4.35
C PHE A 198 4.64 -0.94 -3.26
N ILE A 199 4.68 -0.11 -2.20
CA ILE A 199 5.53 -0.38 -1.04
C ILE A 199 5.10 -1.67 -0.36
N MET A 200 3.78 -1.87 -0.19
CA MET A 200 3.23 -3.10 0.37
C MET A 200 3.51 -4.30 -0.54
N PHE A 201 3.32 -4.12 -1.84
CA PHE A 201 3.63 -5.15 -2.85
C PHE A 201 5.11 -5.55 -2.83
N TYR A 202 6.01 -4.57 -2.67
CA TYR A 202 7.44 -4.81 -2.60
C TYR A 202 7.84 -5.56 -1.33
N ALA A 203 7.33 -5.14 -0.16
CA ALA A 203 7.54 -5.85 1.10
C ALA A 203 7.11 -7.33 1.01
N CYS A 204 5.94 -7.57 0.41
CA CYS A 204 5.43 -8.93 0.14
C CYS A 204 6.36 -9.74 -0.77
N SER A 205 7.07 -9.10 -1.70
CA SER A 205 7.96 -9.78 -2.63
C SER A 205 9.33 -10.14 -2.04
N LEU A 206 9.72 -9.47 -0.95
CA LEU A 206 10.95 -9.78 -0.19
C LEU A 206 10.79 -11.08 0.61
N ASP A 207 9.61 -11.33 1.18
CA ASP A 207 9.26 -12.63 1.76
C ASP A 207 7.88 -13.11 1.27
N PRO A 208 7.83 -13.80 0.12
CA PRO A 208 6.58 -14.34 -0.42
C PRO A 208 5.86 -15.35 0.47
N LYS A 209 6.59 -16.06 1.34
CA LYS A 209 6.03 -17.17 2.14
C LYS A 209 5.32 -16.65 3.38
N ILE A 210 5.86 -15.61 4.00
CA ILE A 210 5.30 -14.99 5.20
C ILE A 210 4.52 -13.75 4.79
N CYS A 211 5.22 -12.64 4.50
CA CYS A 211 4.61 -11.34 4.20
C CYS A 211 3.61 -11.43 3.03
N GLY A 212 4.01 -12.10 1.94
CA GLY A 212 3.16 -12.21 0.75
C GLY A 212 1.85 -12.99 0.98
N LEU A 213 1.91 -14.03 1.82
CA LEU A 213 0.75 -14.83 2.21
C LEU A 213 -0.14 -14.08 3.20
N GLU A 214 0.48 -13.48 4.22
CA GLU A 214 -0.23 -12.70 5.23
C GLU A 214 -0.99 -11.52 4.65
N PHE A 215 -0.43 -10.82 3.64
CA PHE A 215 -1.15 -9.72 3.00
C PHE A 215 -2.43 -10.19 2.31
N ALA A 216 -2.37 -11.32 1.60
CA ALA A 216 -3.53 -11.87 0.92
C ALA A 216 -4.62 -12.26 1.94
N PHE A 217 -4.24 -12.87 3.06
CA PHE A 217 -5.18 -13.19 4.14
C PHE A 217 -5.73 -11.95 4.80
N PHE A 218 -4.89 -10.99 5.16
CA PHE A 218 -5.27 -9.73 5.75
C PHE A 218 -6.35 -9.02 4.92
N LEU A 219 -6.14 -8.83 3.61
CA LEU A 219 -7.15 -8.23 2.72
C LEU A 219 -8.44 -9.05 2.65
N THR A 220 -8.31 -10.38 2.60
CA THR A 220 -9.47 -11.29 2.56
C THR A 220 -10.29 -11.20 3.86
N GLU A 221 -9.64 -11.11 5.02
CA GLU A 221 -10.31 -10.97 6.32
C GLU A 221 -11.08 -9.65 6.42
N ILE A 222 -10.51 -8.55 5.94
CA ILE A 222 -11.22 -7.25 5.87
C ILE A 222 -12.49 -7.39 5.02
N PHE A 223 -12.39 -7.98 3.84
CA PHE A 223 -13.53 -8.18 2.95
C PHE A 223 -14.63 -9.07 3.57
N LEU A 224 -14.25 -10.17 4.22
CA LEU A 224 -15.20 -11.14 4.79
C LEU A 224 -15.84 -10.65 6.10
N ASN A 225 -15.21 -9.71 6.80
CA ASN A 225 -15.72 -9.19 8.07
C ASN A 225 -17.01 -8.37 7.87
N LYS A 226 -18.13 -8.85 8.42
CA LYS A 226 -19.44 -8.18 8.33
C LYS A 226 -19.52 -6.89 9.18
N GLU A 227 -18.66 -6.75 10.19
CA GLU A 227 -18.56 -5.56 11.05
C GLU A 227 -17.70 -4.45 10.43
N GLU A 228 -16.99 -4.76 9.33
CA GLU A 228 -16.19 -3.78 8.61
C GLU A 228 -17.06 -2.82 7.79
N ASP A 229 -16.64 -1.56 7.69
CA ASP A 229 -17.37 -0.59 6.89
C ASP A 229 -17.40 -0.99 5.39
N PRO A 230 -18.51 -0.73 4.67
CA PRO A 230 -18.67 -1.15 3.27
C PRO A 230 -17.56 -0.68 2.33
N ILE A 231 -17.00 0.51 2.55
CA ILE A 231 -15.95 1.10 1.72
C ILE A 231 -14.65 0.31 1.89
N SER A 232 -14.26 0.02 3.14
CA SER A 232 -13.08 -0.80 3.45
C SER A 232 -13.22 -2.21 2.88
N ARG A 233 -14.41 -2.82 2.94
CA ARG A 233 -14.67 -4.14 2.35
C ARG A 233 -14.54 -4.13 0.83
N MET A 234 -15.08 -3.10 0.18
CA MET A 234 -15.00 -2.90 -1.27
C MET A 234 -13.54 -2.68 -1.73
N SER A 235 -12.81 -1.80 -1.04
CA SER A 235 -11.39 -1.59 -1.30
C SER A 235 -10.61 -2.88 -1.11
N ALA A 236 -10.85 -3.62 -0.03
CA ALA A 236 -10.10 -4.84 0.27
C ALA A 236 -10.30 -5.93 -0.79
N VAL A 237 -11.53 -6.12 -1.28
CA VAL A 237 -11.78 -7.12 -2.35
C VAL A 237 -11.16 -6.71 -3.68
N SER A 238 -11.12 -5.41 -3.97
CA SER A 238 -10.42 -4.85 -5.12
C SER A 238 -8.90 -5.05 -5.02
N TYR A 239 -8.32 -4.75 -3.85
CA TYR A 239 -6.90 -4.94 -3.58
C TYR A 239 -6.50 -6.42 -3.65
N VAL A 240 -7.29 -7.36 -3.09
CA VAL A 240 -6.95 -8.78 -3.14
C VAL A 240 -7.02 -9.32 -4.57
N GLY A 241 -8.02 -8.92 -5.37
CA GLY A 241 -8.10 -9.30 -6.79
C GLY A 241 -6.92 -8.76 -7.60
N SER A 242 -6.58 -7.48 -7.38
CA SER A 242 -5.44 -6.82 -8.01
C SER A 242 -4.09 -7.42 -7.61
N TYR A 243 -3.94 -7.80 -6.33
CA TYR A 243 -2.74 -8.39 -5.78
C TYR A 243 -2.52 -9.81 -6.33
N LEU A 244 -3.51 -10.70 -6.22
CA LEU A 244 -3.37 -12.09 -6.66
C LEU A 244 -3.13 -12.24 -8.17
N SER A 245 -3.69 -11.33 -8.97
CA SER A 245 -3.46 -11.30 -10.43
C SER A 245 -2.03 -10.88 -10.80
N ARG A 246 -1.42 -9.95 -10.05
CA ARG A 246 -0.10 -9.37 -10.35
C ARG A 246 1.06 -10.04 -9.61
N ALA A 247 0.83 -10.54 -8.39
CA ALA A 247 1.85 -11.12 -7.52
C ALA A 247 2.27 -12.52 -8.00
N ARG A 248 3.18 -12.57 -8.97
CA ARG A 248 3.71 -13.82 -9.54
C ARG A 248 4.51 -14.67 -8.54
N PHE A 249 4.98 -14.06 -7.45
CA PHE A 249 5.67 -14.75 -6.36
C PHE A 249 4.72 -15.53 -5.43
N ILE A 250 3.41 -15.33 -5.53
CA ILE A 250 2.40 -16.11 -4.79
C ILE A 250 2.07 -17.39 -5.56
N SER A 251 2.05 -18.52 -4.85
CA SER A 251 1.78 -19.85 -5.43
C SER A 251 0.34 -19.98 -5.97
N ALA A 252 0.16 -20.87 -6.93
CA ALA A 252 -1.17 -21.20 -7.46
C ALA A 252 -2.11 -21.76 -6.38
N ASP A 253 -1.58 -22.57 -5.44
CA ASP A 253 -2.32 -23.07 -4.28
C ASP A 253 -2.91 -21.93 -3.44
N THR A 254 -2.10 -20.93 -3.08
CA THR A 254 -2.56 -19.78 -2.29
C THR A 254 -3.60 -18.96 -3.06
N VAL A 255 -3.37 -18.70 -4.35
CA VAL A 255 -4.35 -17.99 -5.19
C VAL A 255 -5.69 -18.72 -5.19
N LEU A 256 -5.69 -20.04 -5.39
CA LEU A 256 -6.92 -20.84 -5.40
C LEU A 256 -7.59 -20.89 -4.02
N ALA A 257 -6.82 -20.98 -2.94
CA ALA A 257 -7.37 -20.98 -1.58
C ALA A 257 -8.09 -19.68 -1.25
N ILE A 258 -7.52 -18.52 -1.64
CA ILE A 258 -8.18 -17.22 -1.45
C ILE A 258 -9.39 -17.07 -2.38
N LEU A 259 -9.27 -17.46 -3.66
CA LEU A 259 -10.41 -17.47 -4.59
C LEU A 259 -11.57 -18.29 -4.04
N LYS A 260 -11.30 -19.47 -3.47
CA LYS A 260 -12.32 -20.30 -2.85
C LYS A 260 -13.05 -19.55 -1.73
N LYS A 261 -12.34 -18.85 -0.84
CA LYS A 261 -12.97 -18.05 0.23
C LYS A 261 -13.90 -16.96 -0.32
N ILE A 262 -13.49 -16.28 -1.38
CA ILE A 262 -14.31 -15.23 -2.01
C ILE A 262 -15.54 -15.85 -2.71
N VAL A 263 -15.36 -16.96 -3.42
CA VAL A 263 -16.45 -17.67 -4.10
C VAL A 263 -17.46 -18.25 -3.11
N ASP A 264 -17.00 -18.87 -2.02
CA ASP A 264 -17.86 -19.38 -0.96
C ASP A 264 -18.72 -18.25 -0.35
N TRP A 265 -18.13 -17.07 -0.16
CA TRP A 265 -18.87 -15.89 0.30
C TRP A 265 -19.91 -15.42 -0.71
N CYS A 266 -19.58 -15.40 -2.01
CA CYS A 266 -20.53 -15.06 -3.08
C CYS A 266 -21.69 -16.06 -3.16
N ASP A 267 -21.41 -17.35 -3.00
CA ASP A 267 -22.41 -18.43 -2.96
C ASP A 267 -23.38 -18.23 -1.78
N GLU A 268 -22.84 -18.00 -0.57
CA GLU A 268 -23.63 -17.71 0.63
C GLU A 268 -24.52 -16.48 0.41
N TYR A 269 -23.97 -15.41 -0.20
CA TYR A 269 -24.71 -14.20 -0.51
C TYR A 269 -25.89 -14.48 -1.47
N CYS A 270 -25.65 -15.23 -2.55
CA CYS A 270 -26.70 -15.66 -3.49
C CYS A 270 -27.81 -16.45 -2.79
N VAL A 271 -27.45 -17.41 -1.93
CA VAL A 271 -28.43 -18.22 -1.15
C VAL A 271 -29.28 -17.33 -0.24
N LEU A 272 -28.66 -16.37 0.45
CA LEU A 272 -29.36 -15.43 1.33
C LEU A 272 -30.35 -14.54 0.56
N GLN A 273 -29.94 -14.04 -0.60
CA GLN A 273 -30.82 -13.21 -1.43
C GLN A 273 -32.01 -14.03 -1.95
N ASN A 274 -31.81 -15.27 -2.38
CA ASN A 274 -32.91 -16.13 -2.85
C ASN A 274 -33.98 -16.42 -1.78
N ARG A 275 -33.58 -16.52 -0.52
CA ARG A 275 -34.51 -16.75 0.61
C ARG A 275 -35.40 -15.54 0.94
N GLY A 276 -35.08 -14.36 0.43
CA GLY A 276 -35.89 -13.14 0.63
C GLY A 276 -35.91 -12.61 2.07
N THR A 277 -35.14 -13.19 2.98
CA THR A 277 -35.13 -12.85 4.41
C THR A 277 -34.50 -11.49 4.73
N THR A 278 -33.68 -10.95 3.82
CA THR A 278 -33.03 -9.64 3.92
C THR A 278 -32.73 -9.12 2.51
N ALA A 279 -33.71 -8.50 1.84
CA ALA A 279 -33.47 -7.87 0.54
C ALA A 279 -32.54 -6.67 0.75
N ASN A 280 -31.24 -6.85 0.51
CA ASN A 280 -30.30 -5.74 0.47
C ASN A 280 -30.42 -5.13 -0.93
N PRO A 281 -30.88 -3.88 -1.08
CA PRO A 281 -31.00 -3.26 -2.41
C PRO A 281 -29.64 -2.94 -3.03
N ASN A 282 -28.56 -2.89 -2.22
CA ASN A 282 -27.22 -2.60 -2.68
C ASN A 282 -26.37 -3.88 -2.72
N HIS A 283 -26.04 -4.32 -3.94
CA HIS A 283 -25.24 -5.50 -4.22
C HIS A 283 -23.79 -5.17 -4.62
N GLN A 284 -23.33 -3.93 -4.45
CA GLN A 284 -22.00 -3.48 -4.92
C GLN A 284 -20.86 -4.38 -4.42
N ILE A 285 -20.80 -4.70 -3.12
CA ILE A 285 -19.74 -5.58 -2.58
C ILE A 285 -19.77 -6.97 -3.24
N PHE A 286 -20.95 -7.47 -3.57
CA PHE A 286 -21.11 -8.73 -4.28
C PHE A 286 -20.60 -8.63 -5.72
N TYR A 287 -20.89 -7.54 -6.44
CA TYR A 287 -20.36 -7.31 -7.78
C TYR A 287 -18.84 -7.14 -7.77
N GLY A 288 -18.28 -6.36 -6.84
CA GLY A 288 -16.85 -6.20 -6.66
C GLY A 288 -16.14 -7.52 -6.36
N ALA A 289 -16.76 -8.41 -5.57
CA ALA A 289 -16.25 -9.75 -5.32
C ALA A 289 -16.27 -10.63 -6.58
N CYS A 290 -17.35 -10.61 -7.36
CA CYS A 290 -17.43 -11.32 -8.64
C CYS A 290 -16.37 -10.81 -9.62
N GLN A 291 -16.20 -9.49 -9.72
CA GLN A 291 -15.18 -8.86 -10.56
C GLN A 291 -13.77 -9.27 -10.12
N ALA A 292 -13.46 -9.23 -8.82
CA ALA A 292 -12.16 -9.65 -8.30
C ALA A 292 -11.85 -11.12 -8.65
N VAL A 293 -12.84 -12.01 -8.50
CA VAL A 293 -12.72 -13.43 -8.87
C VAL A 293 -12.43 -13.58 -10.36
N MET A 294 -13.23 -12.96 -11.22
CA MET A 294 -13.05 -13.03 -12.67
C MET A 294 -11.72 -12.45 -13.11
N TYR A 295 -11.32 -11.33 -12.51
CA TYR A 295 -10.05 -10.67 -12.79
C TYR A 295 -8.86 -11.55 -12.45
N VAL A 296 -8.85 -12.19 -11.26
CA VAL A 296 -7.80 -13.14 -10.90
C VAL A 296 -7.76 -14.31 -11.89
N LEU A 297 -8.91 -14.86 -12.29
CA LEU A 297 -8.96 -15.94 -13.27
C LEU A 297 -8.39 -15.50 -14.63
N CYS A 298 -8.70 -14.31 -15.13
CA CYS A 298 -8.13 -13.80 -16.38
C CYS A 298 -6.59 -13.84 -16.41
N PHE A 299 -5.93 -13.59 -15.28
CA PHE A 299 -4.47 -13.54 -15.20
C PHE A 299 -3.82 -14.84 -14.68
N ARG A 300 -4.53 -15.61 -13.85
CA ARG A 300 -3.95 -16.75 -13.11
C ARG A 300 -4.54 -18.11 -13.47
N LEU A 301 -5.61 -18.16 -14.28
CA LEU A 301 -6.25 -19.43 -14.65
C LEU A 301 -5.26 -20.44 -15.20
N ARG A 302 -4.39 -20.03 -16.13
CA ARG A 302 -3.37 -20.93 -16.71
C ARG A 302 -2.48 -21.55 -15.62
N SER A 303 -1.98 -20.73 -14.69
CA SER A 303 -1.12 -21.21 -13.60
C SER A 303 -1.82 -22.19 -12.65
N ILE A 304 -3.14 -22.09 -12.50
CA ILE A 304 -3.94 -23.02 -11.70
C ILE A 304 -4.17 -24.33 -12.47
N MET A 305 -4.47 -24.22 -13.78
CA MET A 305 -4.79 -25.35 -14.65
C MET A 305 -3.61 -26.29 -14.91
N ASP A 306 -2.37 -25.81 -14.72
CA ASP A 306 -1.16 -26.62 -14.85
C ASP A 306 -1.05 -27.73 -13.79
N TYR A 307 -1.80 -27.62 -12.68
CA TYR A 307 -1.80 -28.60 -11.58
C TYR A 307 -3.14 -29.38 -11.53
N PRO A 308 -3.14 -30.71 -11.75
CA PRO A 308 -4.38 -31.50 -11.82
C PRO A 308 -5.26 -31.42 -10.56
N ASN A 309 -4.65 -31.38 -9.38
CA ASN A 309 -5.33 -31.23 -8.10
C ASN A 309 -5.99 -29.86 -7.96
N LEU A 310 -5.31 -28.78 -8.36
CA LEU A 310 -5.85 -27.42 -8.29
C LEU A 310 -6.95 -27.20 -9.33
N LYS A 311 -6.79 -27.75 -10.53
CA LYS A 311 -7.84 -27.78 -11.56
C LYS A 311 -9.11 -28.46 -11.04
N ALA A 312 -8.98 -29.63 -10.41
CA ALA A 312 -10.12 -30.35 -9.86
C ALA A 312 -10.84 -29.53 -8.76
N GLN A 313 -10.09 -28.88 -7.88
CA GLN A 313 -10.65 -27.99 -6.86
C GLN A 313 -11.34 -26.76 -7.46
N LEU A 314 -10.74 -26.13 -8.47
CA LEU A 314 -11.33 -24.98 -9.16
C LEU A 314 -12.68 -25.33 -9.78
N PHE A 315 -12.81 -26.51 -10.41
CA PHE A 315 -14.07 -26.96 -11.02
C PHE A 315 -15.16 -27.35 -10.03
N GLN A 316 -14.83 -27.54 -8.75
CA GLN A 316 -15.82 -27.77 -7.69
C GLN A 316 -16.43 -26.46 -7.17
N LEU A 317 -15.88 -25.30 -7.53
CA LEU A 317 -16.41 -24.00 -7.11
C LEU A 317 -17.72 -23.67 -7.85
N SER A 318 -18.64 -23.02 -7.14
CA SER A 318 -20.00 -22.69 -7.60
C SER A 318 -20.09 -21.57 -8.67
N PHE A 319 -19.11 -21.44 -9.58
CA PHE A 319 -19.12 -20.39 -10.60
C PHE A 319 -20.42 -20.35 -11.40
N GLY A 320 -20.92 -21.51 -11.83
CA GLY A 320 -22.14 -21.60 -12.61
C GLY A 320 -23.39 -21.08 -11.88
N PHE A 321 -23.49 -21.32 -10.57
CA PHE A 321 -24.60 -20.82 -9.76
C PHE A 321 -24.51 -19.30 -9.57
N ILE A 322 -23.33 -18.79 -9.27
CA ILE A 322 -23.11 -17.35 -9.00
C ILE A 322 -23.28 -16.51 -10.27
N LEU A 323 -22.64 -16.91 -11.38
CA LEU A 323 -22.64 -16.12 -12.61
C LEU A 323 -23.99 -16.08 -13.33
N ASN A 324 -24.82 -17.12 -13.15
CA ASN A 324 -26.19 -17.18 -13.68
C ASN A 324 -27.25 -16.76 -12.66
N HIS A 325 -26.83 -16.20 -11.52
CA HIS A 325 -27.75 -15.79 -10.47
C HIS A 325 -28.64 -14.63 -10.95
N ARG A 326 -29.85 -14.51 -10.40
CA ARG A 326 -30.83 -13.45 -10.72
C ARG A 326 -30.35 -12.02 -10.45
N LEU A 327 -29.22 -11.86 -9.78
CA LEU A 327 -28.56 -10.57 -9.55
C LEU A 327 -27.72 -10.13 -10.75
N GLU A 328 -27.57 -10.99 -11.76
CA GLU A 328 -26.94 -10.67 -13.05
C GLU A 328 -25.54 -10.05 -12.93
N PRO A 329 -24.59 -10.65 -12.17
CA PRO A 329 -23.27 -10.07 -11.92
C PRO A 329 -22.40 -9.85 -13.15
N LEU A 330 -22.81 -10.33 -14.33
CA LEU A 330 -22.13 -10.14 -15.61
C LEU A 330 -22.62 -8.90 -16.39
N LYS A 331 -23.68 -8.23 -15.93
CA LYS A 331 -24.22 -7.01 -16.57
C LYS A 331 -23.70 -5.72 -15.94
N VAL A 332 -23.07 -5.82 -14.78
CA VAL A 332 -22.56 -4.69 -13.99
C VAL A 332 -21.11 -4.46 -14.35
#